data_AF-A0A7Y5U7Z3-F1
#
_entry.id   AF-A0A7Y5U7Z3-F1
#
_cell.length_a   1.000
_cell.length_b   1.000
_cell.length_c   1.000
_cell.angle_alpha   90.00
_cell.angle_beta   90.00
_cell.angle_gamma   90.00
#
_symmetry.space_group_name_H-M   'P 1'
#
loop_
_entity.id
_entity.type
_entity.pdbx_description
1 polymer ?
#
loop_
_entity_poly.entity_id
_entity_poly.type
_entity_poly.pdbx_seq_one_letter_code
_entity_poly.pdbx_strand_id
1 'polypeptide(L)' 'MVTLELKDEDARFLSEQLAQQFAHVESELVHSDTRNLQRELAADLRHLESLRAALTAALDRAGPRAT' A
#
# COMPACT_ATOMS: atom_id res chain seq x y z
N MET A 1 -8.20 -3.72 -20.92
CA MET A 1 -8.25 -3.83 -19.45
C MET A 1 -7.38 -5.01 -19.08
N VAL A 2 -6.20 -4.79 -18.50
CA VAL A 2 -5.29 -5.88 -18.14
C VAL A 2 -5.71 -6.35 -16.75
N THR A 3 -6.37 -7.50 -16.69
CA THR A 3 -6.65 -8.18 -15.43
C THR A 3 -5.37 -8.93 -15.05
N LEU A 4 -4.54 -8.36 -14.19
CA LEU A 4 -3.45 -9.13 -13.57
C LEU A 4 -4.11 -10.16 -12.64
N GLU A 5 -4.05 -11.44 -13.01
CA GLU A 5 -4.30 -12.53 -12.07
C GLU A 5 -3.10 -12.57 -11.10
N LEU A 6 -3.19 -11.76 -10.05
CA LEU A 6 -2.26 -11.80 -8.93
C LEU A 6 -2.42 -13.13 -8.22
N LYS A 7 -1.36 -13.95 -8.24
CA LYS A 7 -1.30 -15.15 -7.40
C LYS A 7 -1.20 -14.72 -5.94
N ASP A 8 -1.58 -15.59 -5.02
CA ASP A 8 -1.55 -15.30 -3.57
C ASP A 8 -0.15 -14.86 -3.09
N GLU A 9 0.91 -15.41 -3.68
CA GLU A 9 2.30 -15.03 -3.43
C GLU A 9 2.62 -13.60 -3.88
N ASP A 10 2.13 -13.20 -5.05
CA ASP A 10 2.33 -11.85 -5.59
C ASP A 10 1.57 -10.81 -4.75
N ALA A 11 0.36 -11.16 -4.31
CA ALA A 11 -0.43 -10.28 -3.45
C ALA A 11 0.19 -10.11 -2.06
N ARG A 12 0.74 -11.18 -1.48
CA ARG A 12 1.49 -11.13 -0.22
C ARG A 12 2.75 -10.28 -0.38
N PHE A 13 3.52 -10.47 -1.44
CA PHE A 13 4.69 -9.67 -1.76
C PHE A 13 4.34 -8.18 -1.88
N LEU A 14 3.29 -7.84 -2.62
CA LEU A 14 2.82 -6.46 -2.74
C LEU A 14 2.35 -5.86 -1.41
N SER A 15 1.69 -6.65 -0.57
CA SER A 15 1.28 -6.21 0.78
C SER A 15 2.49 -5.91 1.66
N GLU A 16 3.53 -6.75 1.62
CA GLU A 16 4.76 -6.55 2.38
C GLU A 16 5.54 -5.31 1.88
N GLN A 17 5.62 -5.11 0.56
CA GLN A 17 6.21 -3.92 -0.03
C GLN A 17 5.46 -2.63 0.34
N LEU A 18 4.12 -2.64 0.29
CA LEU A 18 3.30 -1.51 0.71
C LEU A 18 3.49 -1.19 2.20
N ALA A 19 3.60 -2.20 3.05
CA ALA A 19 3.83 -2.00 4.48
C ALA A 19 5.21 -1.37 4.76
N GLN A 20 6.26 -1.81 4.06
CA GLN A 20 7.59 -1.22 4.17
C GLN A 20 7.59 0.25 3.71
N GLN A 21 6.97 0.54 2.56
CA GLN A 21 6.89 1.90 2.04
C GLN A 21 6.09 2.82 2.98
N PHE A 22 5.00 2.33 3.56
CA PHE A 22 4.22 3.09 4.53
C PHE A 22 5.05 3.47 5.76
N ALA A 23 5.75 2.50 6.36
CA ALA A 23 6.61 2.75 7.52
C ALA A 23 7.75 3.73 7.20
N HIS A 24 8.30 3.68 5.98
CA HIS A 24 9.32 4.60 5.53
C HIS A 24 8.79 6.05 5.43
N VAL A 25 7.68 6.26 4.73
CA VAL A 25 7.08 7.59 4.54
C VAL A 25 6.58 8.17 5.88
N GLU A 26 6.03 7.33 6.77
CA GLU A 26 5.62 7.75 8.11
C GLU A 26 6.84 8.22 8.93
N SER A 27 7.95 7.48 8.86
CA SER A 27 9.20 7.89 9.49
C SER A 27 9.70 9.22 8.92
N GLU A 28 9.77 9.37 7.59
CA GLU A 28 10.19 10.64 6.98
C GLU A 28 9.27 11.81 7.36
N LEU A 29 7.96 11.57 7.48
CA LEU A 29 7.00 12.60 7.87
C LEU A 29 7.26 13.09 9.30
N VAL A 30 7.52 12.16 10.22
CA VAL A 30 7.82 12.46 11.63
C VAL A 30 9.13 13.24 11.76
N HIS A 31 10.11 12.97 10.90
CA HIS A 31 11.44 13.60 10.96
C HIS A 31 11.61 14.81 10.03
N SER A 32 10.60 15.16 9.23
CA SER A 32 10.65 16.29 8.30
C SER A 32 10.27 17.61 8.98
N ASP A 33 11.18 18.57 8.98
CA ASP A 33 10.97 19.93 9.51
C ASP A 33 10.33 20.90 8.49
N THR A 34 10.17 20.47 7.23
CA THR A 34 9.68 21.35 6.16
C THR A 34 8.18 21.14 5.92
N ARG A 35 7.37 22.20 6.08
CA ARG A 35 5.91 22.13 5.87
C ARG A 35 5.49 21.64 4.49
N ASN A 36 6.26 21.95 3.44
CA ASN A 36 5.98 21.45 2.09
C ASN A 36 6.22 19.94 1.98
N LEU A 37 7.36 19.47 2.50
CA LEU A 37 7.71 18.06 2.54
C LEU A 37 6.71 17.26 3.40
N GLN A 38 6.26 17.81 4.53
CA GLN A 38 5.21 17.18 5.34
C GLN A 38 3.88 17.04 4.57
N ARG A 39 3.52 18.01 3.73
CA ARG A 39 2.30 17.93 2.91
C ARG A 39 2.40 16.89 1.82
N GLU A 40 3.57 16.79 1.19
CA GLU A 40 3.87 15.78 0.17
C GLU A 40 3.85 14.38 0.80
N LEU A 41 4.60 14.15 1.88
CA LEU A 41 4.63 12.88 2.60
C LEU A 41 3.24 12.48 3.15
N ALA A 42 2.44 13.44 3.63
CA ALA A 42 1.06 13.17 4.02
C ALA A 42 0.15 12.82 2.84
N ALA A 43 0.41 13.35 1.64
CA ALA A 43 -0.30 12.94 0.43
C ALA A 43 0.10 11.54 -0.01
N ASP A 44 1.39 11.22 0.10
CA ASP A 44 1.93 9.90 -0.20
C ASP A 44 1.37 8.83 0.76
N LEU A 45 1.26 9.13 2.06
CA LEU A 45 0.60 8.22 3.01
C LEU A 45 -0.85 7.93 2.63
N ARG A 46 -1.64 8.96 2.29
CA ARG A 46 -3.03 8.77 1.85
C ARG A 46 -3.11 7.94 0.56
N HIS A 47 -2.15 8.11 -0.34
CA HIS A 47 -2.09 7.32 -1.56
C HIS A 47 -1.77 5.85 -1.25
N LEU A 48 -0.80 5.57 -0.39
CA LEU A 48 -0.45 4.22 0.04
C LEU A 48 -1.60 3.53 0.78
N GLU A 49 -2.35 4.25 1.61
CA GLU A 49 -3.57 3.72 2.27
C GLU A 49 -4.63 3.33 1.23
N SER A 50 -4.82 4.16 0.21
CA SER A 50 -5.76 3.87 -0.88
C SER A 50 -5.33 2.62 -1.66
N LEU A 51 -4.05 2.48 -1.97
CA LEU A 51 -3.51 1.30 -2.65
C LEU A 51 -3.66 0.03 -1.79
N ARG A 52 -3.38 0.12 -0.50
CA ARG A 52 -3.58 -0.99 0.45
C ARG A 52 -5.05 -1.40 0.49
N ALA A 53 -5.96 -0.44 0.61
CA ALA A 53 -7.40 -0.72 0.62
C ALA A 53 -7.87 -1.36 -0.70
N ALA A 54 -7.36 -0.89 -1.84
CA ALA A 54 -7.67 -1.46 -3.14
C ALA A 54 -7.15 -2.90 -3.29
N LEU A 55 -5.93 -3.18 -2.78
CA LEU A 55 -5.34 -4.51 -2.77
C LEU A 55 -6.13 -5.46 -1.86
N THR A 56 -6.45 -5.04 -0.63
CA THR A 56 -7.29 -5.83 0.29
C THR A 56 -8.64 -6.13 -0.34
N ALA A 57 -9.32 -5.14 -0.92
CA ALA A 57 -10.60 -5.35 -1.58
C ALA A 57 -10.49 -6.24 -2.82
N ALA A 58 -9.36 -6.22 -3.53
CA ALA A 58 -9.11 -7.13 -4.64
C ALA A 58 -8.89 -8.57 -4.16
N LEU A 59 -8.17 -8.76 -3.06
CA LEU A 59 -7.96 -10.06 -2.43
C LEU A 59 -9.25 -10.65 -1.86
N ASP A 60 -10.06 -9.84 -1.16
CA ASP A 60 -11.35 -10.27 -0.63
C ASP A 60 -12.31 -10.71 -1.74
N ARG A 61 -12.29 -10.02 -2.89
CA ARG A 61 -13.06 -10.40 -4.09
C ARG A 61 -12.53 -11.65 -4.77
N ALA A 62 -11.21 -11.91 -4.68
CA ALA A 62 -10.61 -13.13 -5.21
C ALA A 62 -10.98 -14.36 -4.36
N GLY A 63 -11.25 -14.16 -3.06
CA GLY A 63 -11.72 -15.17 -2.11
C GLY A 63 -10.65 -16.23 -1.77
N PRO A 64 -10.72 -16.87 -0.59
CA PRO A 64 -9.87 -18.01 -0.31
C PRO A 64 -10.25 -19.12 -1.28
N ARG A 65 -9.29 -19.61 -2.07
CA ARG A 65 -9.41 -20.98 -2.58
C ARG A 65 -9.36 -21.89 -1.36
N ALA A 66 -10.55 -22.23 -0.86
CA ALA A 66 -10.74 -23.27 0.13
C ALA A 66 -10.17 -24.57 -0.42
N THR A 67 -9.05 -25.01 0.15
CA THR A 67 -8.62 -26.42 0.25
C THR A 67 -7.80 -26.58 1.51
#